data_AF-A0A937ERW5-F1
#
_entry.id   AF-A0A937ERW5-F1
#
_cell.length_a   1.000
_cell.length_b   1.000
_cell.length_c   1.000
_cell.angle_alpha   90.00
_cell.angle_beta   90.00
_cell.angle_gamma   90.00
#
_symmetry.space_group_name_H-M   'P 1'
#
loop_
_entity.id
_entity.type
_entity.pdbx_description
1 polymer ?
#
loop_
_entity_poly.entity_id
_entity_poly.type
_entity_poly.pdbx_seq_one_letter_code
_entity_poly.pdbx_strand_id
1 'polypeptide(L)'
;MSNSPSPERRPPGLREDELIAIIVVFLSLGGIFFWALGQGRDGLTLAGLFNTAPVSPPSPSPTATLGTTGNTTPSPPVSPGQPTPLPAGTIGGRNGSTIDTPAQSLSVAPASPRPTVTAAPNPETNVVPVPVPIPNQQTSPAPTPTTEITSPTPTTQPTSPLAIRPPIDFQDVPDTFWAKPYIATLSTLGIVSGLPDGTFQPNRSVTRTEFAVQLEKAFQAAERRSSRQFSDVTSEYWGNVAIDKAVKTGFMSGYPNGTFRPTGDVSRVEVLSSLVYGLDLPAPENPEAILQVYQDKDAIPNWARTKIAAATQAGLVTSHPNVNRLNPNQAATRADVASMLYQALVRTGKQTAVPSQYTVTPR
;
A
#
# COMPACT_ATOMS: atom_id res chain seq x y z
N MET A 1 66.22 38.17 -62.69
CA MET A 1 65.08 38.36 -61.77
C MET A 1 64.37 37.03 -61.63
N SER A 2 63.80 36.75 -60.45
CA SER A 2 63.20 35.45 -60.13
C SER A 2 61.76 35.32 -60.65
N ASN A 3 61.32 34.09 -60.93
CA ASN A 3 60.26 33.46 -60.14
C ASN A 3 60.16 31.96 -60.43
N SER A 4 59.95 31.16 -59.38
CA SER A 4 59.73 29.71 -59.45
C SER A 4 58.24 29.38 -59.57
N PRO A 5 57.86 28.23 -60.16
CA PRO A 5 56.46 27.84 -60.29
C PRO A 5 55.83 27.42 -58.94
N SER A 6 54.53 27.69 -58.79
CA SER A 6 53.72 27.14 -57.69
C SER A 6 53.02 25.84 -58.15
N PRO A 7 53.14 24.72 -57.42
CA PRO A 7 52.51 23.46 -57.81
C PRO A 7 51.01 23.43 -57.43
N GLU A 8 50.21 22.92 -58.37
CA GLU A 8 48.76 22.78 -58.24
C GLU A 8 48.39 21.65 -57.28
N ARG A 9 47.63 21.95 -56.22
CA ARG A 9 47.20 20.95 -55.23
C ARG A 9 45.96 20.19 -55.72
N ARG A 10 46.11 18.90 -56.00
CA ARG A 10 44.98 17.98 -56.09
C ARG A 10 44.24 17.92 -54.75
N PRO A 11 42.89 17.77 -54.73
CA PRO A 11 42.17 17.47 -53.49
C PRO A 11 42.63 16.11 -52.93
N PRO A 12 42.67 15.94 -51.60
CA PRO A 12 43.07 14.68 -50.99
C PRO A 12 42.02 13.60 -51.22
N GLY A 13 42.46 12.36 -51.45
CA GLY A 13 41.61 11.20 -51.26
C GLY A 13 41.31 11.03 -49.76
N LEU A 14 40.06 10.69 -49.43
CA LEU A 14 39.62 10.38 -48.07
C LEU A 14 40.50 9.29 -47.45
N ARG A 15 40.93 9.49 -46.21
CA ARG A 15 41.68 8.50 -45.43
C ARG A 15 40.71 7.59 -44.68
N GLU A 16 41.11 6.35 -44.44
CA GLU A 16 40.26 5.32 -43.82
C GLU A 16 39.77 5.76 -42.43
N ASP A 17 40.63 6.47 -41.68
CA ASP A 17 40.37 7.14 -40.41
C ASP A 17 39.08 8.01 -40.42
N GLU A 18 38.86 8.75 -41.51
CA GLU A 18 37.79 9.72 -41.68
C GLU A 18 36.47 9.04 -42.08
N LEU A 19 36.56 7.92 -42.79
CA LEU A 19 35.42 7.08 -43.16
C LEU A 19 34.84 6.36 -41.92
N ILE A 20 35.71 5.90 -41.02
CA ILE A 20 35.32 5.33 -39.71
C ILE A 20 34.58 6.38 -38.87
N ALA A 21 35.08 7.63 -38.82
CA ALA A 21 34.43 8.71 -38.08
C ALA A 21 33.00 8.99 -38.58
N ILE A 22 32.78 9.00 -39.90
CA ILE A 22 31.44 9.18 -40.49
C ILE A 22 30.49 8.04 -40.10
N ILE A 23 30.95 6.78 -40.14
CA ILE A 23 30.11 5.62 -39.78
C ILE A 23 29.68 5.69 -38.29
N VAL A 24 30.58 6.07 -37.38
CA VAL A 24 30.26 6.20 -35.94
C VAL A 24 29.23 7.31 -35.67
N VAL A 25 29.29 8.42 -36.42
CA VAL A 25 28.29 9.52 -36.31
C VAL A 25 26.92 9.10 -36.84
N PHE A 26 26.83 8.33 -37.94
CA PHE A 26 25.54 7.86 -38.44
C PHE A 26 24.92 6.77 -37.56
N LEU A 27 25.72 5.88 -36.98
CA LEU A 27 25.23 4.86 -36.03
C LEU A 27 24.69 5.46 -34.72
N SER A 28 25.15 6.63 -34.31
CA SER A 28 24.69 7.31 -33.08
C SER A 28 23.42 8.15 -33.26
N LEU A 29 22.95 8.40 -34.49
CA LEU A 29 21.69 9.11 -34.78
C LEU A 29 20.56 8.20 -35.30
N GLY A 30 20.87 7.01 -35.83
CA GLY A 30 19.87 6.10 -36.41
C GLY A 30 18.88 5.48 -35.41
N GLY A 31 19.21 5.41 -34.12
CA GLY A 31 18.42 4.66 -33.12
C GLY A 31 17.07 5.28 -32.72
N ILE A 32 16.83 6.57 -33.00
CA ILE A 32 15.68 7.31 -32.45
C ILE A 32 14.45 7.27 -33.38
N PHE A 33 14.63 7.00 -34.68
CA PHE A 33 13.56 7.18 -35.68
C PHE A 33 12.65 5.97 -35.90
N PHE A 34 12.95 4.80 -35.31
CA PHE A 34 12.22 3.55 -35.60
C PHE A 34 11.03 3.26 -34.65
N TRP A 35 10.86 3.99 -33.54
CA TRP A 35 9.73 3.78 -32.61
C TRP A 35 8.43 4.49 -33.04
N ALA A 36 8.46 5.33 -34.07
CA ALA A 36 7.36 6.22 -34.45
C ALA A 36 6.30 5.60 -35.39
N LEU A 37 6.52 4.41 -35.94
CA LEU A 37 5.63 3.80 -36.96
C LEU A 37 5.03 2.44 -36.56
N GLY A 38 4.94 2.19 -35.25
CA GLY A 38 4.44 0.94 -34.66
C GLY A 38 3.04 0.99 -34.04
N GLN A 39 2.18 1.95 -34.41
CA GLN A 39 0.80 1.99 -33.88
C GLN A 39 -0.08 0.91 -34.53
N GLY A 40 -0.66 0.04 -33.71
CA GLY A 40 -1.71 -0.87 -34.15
C GLY A 40 -2.44 -1.54 -32.97
N ARG A 41 -3.76 -1.30 -32.91
CA ARG A 41 -4.76 -2.07 -32.14
C ARG A 41 -4.71 -1.92 -30.60
N ASP A 42 -5.82 -1.85 -29.86
CA ASP A 42 -7.26 -1.81 -30.21
C ASP A 42 -8.03 -0.80 -29.32
N GLY A 43 -9.29 -0.53 -29.66
CA GLY A 43 -10.08 0.58 -29.09
C GLY A 43 -10.65 0.35 -27.67
N LEU A 44 -10.65 1.40 -26.85
CA LEU A 44 -11.29 1.43 -25.53
C LEU A 44 -12.82 1.58 -25.64
N THR A 45 -13.58 0.49 -25.44
CA THR A 45 -15.05 0.55 -25.34
C THR A 45 -15.49 0.91 -23.92
N LEU A 46 -15.82 2.19 -23.70
CA LEU A 46 -16.24 2.73 -22.40
C LEU A 46 -17.72 2.43 -22.08
N ALA A 47 -18.11 1.15 -22.08
CA ALA A 47 -19.49 0.69 -21.86
C ALA A 47 -19.54 -0.55 -20.95
N GLY A 48 -19.69 -0.34 -19.64
CA GLY A 48 -19.76 -1.43 -18.66
C GLY A 48 -19.78 -1.05 -17.17
N LEU A 49 -19.59 0.23 -16.83
CA LEU A 49 -19.44 0.69 -15.43
C LEU A 49 -20.77 0.94 -14.68
N PHE A 50 -21.92 0.56 -15.24
CA PHE A 50 -23.22 0.79 -14.63
C PHE A 50 -24.11 -0.46 -14.65
N ASN A 51 -23.96 -1.30 -13.63
CA ASN A 51 -25.04 -2.19 -13.18
C ASN A 51 -25.03 -2.28 -11.64
N THR A 52 -25.89 -1.50 -11.00
CA THR A 52 -26.00 -1.43 -9.54
C THR A 52 -27.08 -2.37 -9.02
N ALA A 53 -26.69 -3.54 -8.52
CA ALA A 53 -27.57 -4.38 -7.72
C ALA A 53 -27.71 -3.80 -6.29
N PRO A 54 -28.93 -3.73 -5.71
CA PRO A 54 -29.12 -3.18 -4.38
C PRO A 54 -28.68 -4.16 -3.28
N VAL A 55 -27.88 -3.68 -2.31
CA VAL A 55 -27.55 -4.43 -1.09
C VAL A 55 -28.42 -3.90 0.05
N SER A 56 -29.05 -4.81 0.79
CA SER A 56 -30.00 -4.46 1.88
C SER A 56 -29.27 -3.99 3.15
N PRO A 57 -29.91 -3.15 3.99
CA PRO A 57 -29.33 -2.71 5.25
C PRO A 57 -29.22 -3.85 6.28
N PRO A 58 -28.23 -3.84 7.18
CA PRO A 58 -28.05 -4.87 8.20
C PRO A 58 -29.08 -4.75 9.34
N SER A 59 -29.57 -5.89 9.84
CA SER A 59 -30.25 -5.98 11.13
C SER A 59 -29.25 -6.20 12.29
N PRO A 60 -29.56 -5.76 13.52
CA PRO A 60 -28.60 -5.78 14.62
C PRO A 60 -28.43 -7.16 15.29
N SER A 61 -27.22 -7.45 15.75
CA SER A 61 -26.91 -8.58 16.62
C SER A 61 -27.36 -8.34 18.07
N PRO A 62 -27.72 -9.38 18.84
CA PRO A 62 -28.26 -9.23 20.19
C PRO A 62 -27.21 -8.88 21.26
N THR A 63 -27.67 -8.15 22.28
CA THR A 63 -26.90 -7.85 23.51
C THR A 63 -26.79 -9.08 24.41
N ALA A 64 -25.61 -9.34 24.97
CA ALA A 64 -25.41 -10.32 26.04
C ALA A 64 -25.66 -9.70 27.43
N THR A 65 -26.28 -10.44 28.33
CA THR A 65 -26.57 -10.02 29.72
C THR A 65 -25.98 -11.04 30.69
N LEU A 66 -25.38 -10.58 31.81
CA LEU A 66 -24.83 -11.47 32.83
C LEU A 66 -25.94 -12.15 33.65
N GLY A 67 -25.72 -13.40 34.01
CA GLY A 67 -26.49 -14.17 34.98
C GLY A 67 -25.56 -15.14 35.72
N THR A 68 -25.80 -15.36 37.02
CA THR A 68 -24.81 -15.92 37.95
C THR A 68 -25.40 -17.07 38.78
N THR A 69 -24.53 -17.96 39.26
CA THR A 69 -24.76 -19.03 40.27
C THR A 69 -25.64 -20.23 39.89
N GLY A 70 -25.13 -21.43 40.22
CA GLY A 70 -25.79 -22.75 40.13
C GLY A 70 -24.71 -23.85 40.29
N ASN A 71 -24.98 -24.93 41.04
CA ASN A 71 -23.96 -25.89 41.48
C ASN A 71 -24.44 -27.36 41.46
N THR A 72 -23.51 -28.29 41.67
CA THR A 72 -23.65 -29.71 42.10
C THR A 72 -23.97 -30.85 41.10
N THR A 73 -22.97 -31.74 40.95
CA THR A 73 -23.06 -33.23 41.07
C THR A 73 -23.39 -34.10 39.82
N PRO A 74 -22.82 -35.32 39.64
CA PRO A 74 -22.72 -36.00 38.31
C PRO A 74 -23.20 -37.48 38.19
N SER A 75 -23.39 -37.93 36.93
CA SER A 75 -23.39 -39.35 36.44
C SER A 75 -24.55 -40.27 36.91
N PRO A 76 -24.79 -41.49 36.33
CA PRO A 76 -24.03 -42.31 35.35
C PRO A 76 -24.81 -42.74 34.06
N PRO A 77 -24.27 -43.61 33.15
CA PRO A 77 -24.83 -43.85 31.80
C PRO A 77 -25.52 -45.21 31.56
N VAL A 78 -26.31 -45.33 30.47
CA VAL A 78 -26.90 -46.58 29.91
C VAL A 78 -26.91 -46.54 28.37
N SER A 79 -27.01 -47.69 27.69
CA SER A 79 -26.89 -47.92 26.23
C SER A 79 -27.72 -49.17 25.82
N PRO A 80 -27.73 -49.68 24.57
CA PRO A 80 -28.15 -49.11 23.27
C PRO A 80 -29.44 -49.77 22.70
N GLY A 81 -29.94 -49.33 21.51
CA GLY A 81 -31.03 -50.04 20.81
C GLY A 81 -31.30 -49.60 19.34
N GLN A 82 -31.44 -50.59 18.45
CA GLN A 82 -31.85 -50.56 17.03
C GLN A 82 -32.73 -51.82 16.78
N PRO A 83 -33.39 -52.10 15.62
CA PRO A 83 -33.48 -51.36 14.35
C PRO A 83 -34.85 -51.36 13.59
N THR A 84 -34.91 -50.65 12.44
CA THR A 84 -35.73 -50.93 11.20
C THR A 84 -37.28 -50.86 11.23
N PRO A 85 -38.00 -50.81 10.06
CA PRO A 85 -37.64 -50.30 8.72
C PRO A 85 -38.71 -49.43 7.99
N LEU A 86 -38.35 -49.00 6.77
CA LEU A 86 -39.14 -48.48 5.62
C LEU A 86 -40.48 -49.19 5.31
N PRO A 87 -41.40 -48.53 4.57
CA PRO A 87 -41.42 -48.71 3.10
C PRO A 87 -41.45 -47.41 2.27
N ALA A 88 -41.31 -47.53 0.94
CA ALA A 88 -41.33 -46.42 -0.04
C ALA A 88 -42.34 -46.68 -1.17
N GLY A 89 -42.65 -45.67 -2.00
CA GLY A 89 -43.60 -45.77 -3.12
C GLY A 89 -43.11 -45.10 -4.43
N THR A 90 -43.07 -45.88 -5.52
CA THR A 90 -42.87 -45.50 -6.94
C THR A 90 -44.23 -45.68 -7.66
N ILE A 91 -44.61 -45.10 -8.81
CA ILE A 91 -43.94 -44.56 -10.03
C ILE A 91 -44.76 -43.34 -10.54
N GLY A 92 -44.46 -42.59 -11.60
CA GLY A 92 -43.48 -42.69 -12.70
C GLY A 92 -43.63 -41.51 -13.68
N GLY A 93 -43.31 -41.68 -14.98
CA GLY A 93 -43.46 -40.60 -15.99
C GLY A 93 -43.42 -41.07 -17.46
N ARG A 94 -43.53 -40.13 -18.42
CA ARG A 94 -43.27 -40.37 -19.86
C ARG A 94 -43.14 -39.09 -20.72
N ASN A 95 -42.59 -39.27 -21.92
CA ASN A 95 -42.23 -38.31 -22.97
C ASN A 95 -43.35 -37.37 -23.45
N GLY A 96 -42.96 -36.24 -24.08
CA GLY A 96 -43.78 -35.47 -25.02
C GLY A 96 -43.01 -34.28 -25.63
N SER A 97 -43.03 -34.12 -26.95
CA SER A 97 -42.40 -33.00 -27.66
C SER A 97 -43.19 -32.64 -28.92
N THR A 98 -43.56 -31.37 -29.06
CA THR A 98 -43.88 -30.71 -30.34
C THR A 98 -43.85 -29.19 -30.21
N ILE A 99 -43.79 -28.51 -31.36
CA ILE A 99 -43.71 -27.07 -31.55
C ILE A 99 -45.11 -26.52 -31.89
N ASP A 100 -45.46 -25.31 -31.46
CA ASP A 100 -46.22 -24.40 -32.34
C ASP A 100 -46.17 -22.92 -31.89
N THR A 101 -46.27 -22.02 -32.87
CA THR A 101 -46.37 -20.56 -32.69
C THR A 101 -47.31 -19.97 -33.75
N PRO A 102 -48.29 -19.13 -33.36
CA PRO A 102 -48.45 -17.88 -34.11
C PRO A 102 -48.71 -16.67 -33.21
N ALA A 103 -48.45 -15.47 -33.75
CA ALA A 103 -48.66 -14.18 -33.07
C ALA A 103 -49.87 -13.41 -33.62
N GLN A 104 -50.56 -12.65 -32.75
CA GLN A 104 -51.47 -11.50 -32.97
C GLN A 104 -52.24 -11.25 -31.65
N SER A 105 -52.74 -10.06 -31.29
CA SER A 105 -52.46 -8.68 -31.74
C SER A 105 -53.04 -7.66 -30.74
N LEU A 106 -52.43 -6.48 -30.65
CA LEU A 106 -53.00 -5.15 -30.31
C LEU A 106 -54.29 -5.07 -29.43
N SER A 107 -54.19 -4.39 -28.29
CA SER A 107 -55.33 -3.65 -27.69
C SER A 107 -54.85 -2.38 -26.97
N VAL A 108 -55.77 -1.48 -26.61
CA VAL A 108 -55.54 -0.03 -26.43
C VAL A 108 -55.67 0.42 -24.96
N ALA A 109 -54.99 1.51 -24.61
CA ALA A 109 -55.04 2.17 -23.29
C ALA A 109 -56.41 2.84 -23.00
N PRO A 110 -56.68 3.21 -21.74
CA PRO A 110 -56.49 4.61 -21.36
C PRO A 110 -55.64 4.79 -20.08
N ALA A 111 -55.54 6.02 -19.56
CA ALA A 111 -54.46 6.45 -18.66
C ALA A 111 -54.92 7.18 -17.38
N SER A 112 -53.95 7.40 -16.47
CA SER A 112 -53.96 8.39 -15.37
C SER A 112 -54.84 8.08 -14.13
N PRO A 113 -54.59 8.71 -12.96
CA PRO A 113 -53.71 9.87 -12.73
C PRO A 113 -52.53 9.71 -11.75
N ARG A 114 -51.56 10.60 -11.91
CA ARG A 114 -50.48 10.94 -10.97
C ARG A 114 -50.96 11.99 -9.96
N PRO A 115 -50.65 11.90 -8.66
CA PRO A 115 -50.85 13.01 -7.74
C PRO A 115 -49.81 14.12 -8.00
N THR A 116 -50.30 15.34 -8.25
CA THR A 116 -49.49 16.56 -8.31
C THR A 116 -49.80 17.39 -7.07
N VAL A 117 -48.79 17.81 -6.32
CA VAL A 117 -48.93 18.82 -5.25
C VAL A 117 -48.44 20.16 -5.80
N THR A 118 -49.37 21.09 -5.99
CA THR A 118 -49.10 22.45 -6.47
C THR A 118 -49.00 23.41 -5.30
N ALA A 119 -48.02 24.30 -5.31
CA ALA A 119 -47.90 25.38 -4.32
C ALA A 119 -48.77 26.59 -4.70
N ALA A 120 -49.29 27.29 -3.68
CA ALA A 120 -50.03 28.54 -3.78
C ALA A 120 -49.64 29.49 -2.61
N PRO A 121 -49.84 30.82 -2.72
CA PRO A 121 -48.94 31.78 -2.05
C PRO A 121 -49.44 32.43 -0.75
N ASN A 122 -48.45 32.95 -0.01
CA ASN A 122 -48.36 34.14 0.87
C ASN A 122 -49.64 34.83 1.40
N PRO A 123 -49.56 35.38 2.63
CA PRO A 123 -49.24 36.82 2.68
C PRO A 123 -48.18 37.21 3.74
N GLU A 124 -47.60 38.39 3.53
CA GLU A 124 -46.66 39.03 4.47
C GLU A 124 -47.41 39.63 5.68
N THR A 125 -46.78 39.66 6.85
CA THR A 125 -47.19 40.54 7.96
C THR A 125 -45.96 41.14 8.63
N ASN A 126 -45.83 42.45 8.53
CA ASN A 126 -44.73 43.23 9.09
C ASN A 126 -44.83 43.29 10.62
N VAL A 127 -43.77 42.92 11.35
CA VAL A 127 -43.70 43.00 12.82
C VAL A 127 -42.39 43.70 13.22
N VAL A 128 -42.53 44.77 14.03
CA VAL A 128 -41.42 45.60 14.49
C VAL A 128 -40.59 44.87 15.55
N PRO A 129 -39.25 44.89 15.49
CA PRO A 129 -38.40 44.25 16.50
C PRO A 129 -38.45 45.01 17.84
N VAL A 130 -38.60 44.26 18.94
CA VAL A 130 -38.52 44.78 20.31
C VAL A 130 -37.06 44.76 20.78
N PRO A 131 -36.54 45.82 21.45
CA PRO A 131 -35.17 45.81 21.97
C PRO A 131 -34.98 44.79 23.10
N VAL A 132 -33.98 43.93 22.97
CA VAL A 132 -33.57 42.99 24.04
C VAL A 132 -32.50 43.67 24.92
N PRO A 133 -32.60 43.61 26.28
CA PRO A 133 -31.62 44.24 27.16
C PRO A 133 -30.22 43.62 27.05
N ILE A 134 -29.18 44.44 27.17
CA ILE A 134 -27.78 44.03 27.20
C ILE A 134 -27.41 43.60 28.64
N PRO A 135 -26.95 42.35 28.88
CA PRO A 135 -26.37 41.97 30.16
C PRO A 135 -25.01 42.63 30.39
N ASN A 136 -24.76 43.11 31.62
CA ASN A 136 -23.50 43.77 31.97
C ASN A 136 -22.28 42.85 31.86
N GLN A 137 -21.12 43.45 31.59
CA GLN A 137 -19.83 42.78 31.75
C GLN A 137 -19.61 42.42 33.23
N GLN A 138 -19.27 41.15 33.50
CA GLN A 138 -18.77 40.69 34.79
C GLN A 138 -17.46 39.93 34.59
N THR A 139 -16.55 40.05 35.54
CA THR A 139 -15.14 39.66 35.42
C THR A 139 -14.94 38.14 35.30
N SER A 140 -14.00 37.74 34.45
CA SER A 140 -13.61 36.34 34.30
C SER A 140 -12.94 35.81 35.59
N PRO A 141 -13.32 34.65 36.12
CA PRO A 141 -12.45 33.87 36.99
C PRO A 141 -11.24 33.36 36.19
N ALA A 142 -10.14 33.05 36.88
CA ALA A 142 -8.92 32.52 36.27
C ALA A 142 -9.06 31.03 35.93
N PRO A 143 -8.44 30.55 34.83
CA PRO A 143 -8.43 29.13 34.49
C PRO A 143 -7.57 28.33 35.48
N THR A 144 -8.14 27.27 36.05
CA THR A 144 -7.42 26.21 36.76
C THR A 144 -6.46 25.51 35.79
N PRO A 145 -5.23 25.12 36.20
CA PRO A 145 -4.25 24.55 35.27
C PRO A 145 -4.72 23.22 34.69
N THR A 146 -4.93 23.20 33.37
CA THR A 146 -5.05 21.97 32.57
C THR A 146 -3.80 21.12 32.78
N THR A 147 -3.96 19.84 33.09
CA THR A 147 -2.84 18.89 33.13
C THR A 147 -2.25 18.76 31.72
N GLU A 148 -1.07 19.33 31.53
CA GLU A 148 -0.35 19.32 30.27
C GLU A 148 0.04 17.87 29.90
N ILE A 149 -0.60 17.30 28.89
CA ILE A 149 -0.14 16.04 28.28
C ILE A 149 1.12 16.40 27.49
N THR A 150 2.26 16.26 28.15
CA THR A 150 3.58 16.51 27.58
C THR A 150 3.87 15.52 26.46
N SER A 151 3.53 15.94 25.23
CA SER A 151 4.06 15.31 24.03
C SER A 151 5.58 15.31 24.15
N PRO A 152 6.27 14.16 24.03
CA PRO A 152 7.71 14.12 24.20
C PRO A 152 8.36 14.96 23.09
N THR A 153 8.95 16.09 23.47
CA THR A 153 9.64 17.00 22.57
C THR A 153 10.58 16.20 21.66
N PRO A 154 10.50 16.34 20.32
CA PRO A 154 11.43 15.68 19.41
C PRO A 154 12.82 16.23 19.69
N THR A 155 13.57 15.49 20.51
CA THR A 155 14.85 15.95 21.04
C THR A 155 15.81 16.04 19.88
N THR A 156 16.21 17.26 19.54
CA THR A 156 17.23 17.56 18.54
C THR A 156 18.57 17.05 19.03
N GLN A 157 18.80 15.74 18.88
CA GLN A 157 20.05 15.10 19.20
C GLN A 157 21.15 15.80 18.38
N PRO A 158 22.16 16.41 19.03
CA PRO A 158 23.14 17.23 18.33
C PRO A 158 23.90 16.39 17.30
N THR A 159 24.10 16.95 16.11
CA THR A 159 24.72 16.30 14.96
C THR A 159 26.24 16.18 15.14
N SER A 160 26.68 15.43 16.16
CA SER A 160 28.09 15.11 16.35
C SER A 160 28.62 14.30 15.15
N PRO A 161 29.79 14.65 14.58
CA PRO A 161 30.34 13.93 13.45
C PRO A 161 30.68 12.48 13.80
N LEU A 162 30.02 11.53 13.13
CA LEU A 162 30.42 10.12 12.88
C LEU A 162 31.33 9.45 13.93
N ALA A 163 30.97 9.54 15.21
CA ALA A 163 31.51 8.64 16.22
C ALA A 163 31.01 7.22 15.93
N ILE A 164 31.91 6.23 15.95
CA ILE A 164 31.54 4.81 15.82
C ILE A 164 30.74 4.44 17.06
N ARG A 165 29.41 4.48 16.95
CA ARG A 165 28.52 4.09 18.05
C ARG A 165 28.65 2.59 18.28
N PRO A 166 28.78 2.12 19.54
CA PRO A 166 28.66 0.69 19.82
C PRO A 166 27.29 0.17 19.35
N PRO A 167 27.16 -1.14 19.08
CA PRO A 167 25.85 -1.76 18.85
C PRO A 167 24.88 -1.37 19.96
N ILE A 168 23.68 -0.92 19.59
CA ILE A 168 22.66 -0.54 20.57
C ILE A 168 21.88 -1.80 20.92
N ASP A 169 22.20 -2.38 22.08
CA ASP A 169 21.38 -3.41 22.71
C ASP A 169 20.11 -2.80 23.31
N PHE A 170 18.99 -3.48 23.12
CA PHE A 170 17.67 -3.08 23.64
C PHE A 170 17.18 -4.14 24.62
N GLN A 171 16.58 -3.70 25.72
CA GLN A 171 16.21 -4.57 26.84
C GLN A 171 15.19 -5.67 26.45
N ASP A 172 14.38 -5.41 25.42
CA ASP A 172 13.35 -6.28 24.87
C ASP A 172 13.78 -7.01 23.57
N VAL A 173 15.06 -6.95 23.20
CA VAL A 173 15.65 -7.64 22.04
C VAL A 173 16.81 -8.56 22.51
N PRO A 174 16.50 -9.71 23.13
CA PRO A 174 17.50 -10.68 23.59
C PRO A 174 18.32 -11.27 22.43
N ASP A 175 19.48 -11.85 22.74
CA ASP A 175 20.39 -12.42 21.73
C ASP A 175 19.76 -13.48 20.81
N THR A 176 18.75 -14.18 21.33
CA THR A 176 17.98 -15.20 20.61
C THR A 176 16.84 -14.63 19.75
N PHE A 177 16.61 -13.31 19.75
CA PHE A 177 15.52 -12.70 18.97
C PHE A 177 15.86 -12.67 17.47
N TRP A 178 14.96 -13.23 16.65
CA TRP A 178 15.19 -13.50 15.22
C TRP A 178 15.64 -12.28 14.40
N ALA A 179 15.19 -11.07 14.77
CA ALA A 179 15.53 -9.82 14.07
C ALA A 179 16.67 -9.03 14.72
N LYS A 180 17.29 -9.50 15.83
CA LYS A 180 18.36 -8.77 16.53
C LYS A 180 19.47 -8.27 15.60
N PRO A 181 20.08 -9.06 14.68
CA PRO A 181 21.14 -8.54 13.81
C PRO A 181 20.65 -7.38 12.94
N TYR A 182 19.45 -7.46 12.37
CA TYR A 182 18.88 -6.39 11.55
C TYR A 182 18.62 -5.12 12.38
N ILE A 183 18.03 -5.28 13.57
CA ILE A 183 17.70 -4.20 14.50
C ILE A 183 18.99 -3.49 14.96
N ALA A 184 19.99 -4.26 15.40
CA ALA A 184 21.27 -3.72 15.86
C ALA A 184 21.97 -2.93 14.75
N THR A 185 22.14 -3.50 13.55
CA THR A 185 22.85 -2.82 12.46
C THR A 185 22.09 -1.60 11.94
N LEU A 186 20.76 -1.68 11.75
CA LEU A 186 19.97 -0.50 11.34
C LEU A 186 19.94 0.58 12.42
N SER A 187 20.11 0.24 13.70
CA SER A 187 20.21 1.21 14.79
C SER A 187 21.60 1.86 14.86
N THR A 188 22.68 1.11 14.61
CA THR A 188 24.03 1.68 14.45
C THR A 188 24.11 2.62 13.23
N LEU A 189 23.38 2.30 12.15
CA LEU A 189 23.21 3.18 10.98
C LEU A 189 22.24 4.36 11.23
N GLY A 190 21.58 4.44 12.38
CA GLY A 190 20.60 5.48 12.73
C GLY A 190 19.29 5.45 11.92
N ILE A 191 19.08 4.41 11.10
CA ILE A 191 17.90 4.21 10.24
C ILE A 191 16.68 3.95 11.11
N VAL A 192 16.79 2.98 12.03
CA VAL A 192 15.83 2.77 13.12
C VAL A 192 16.39 3.35 14.42
N SER A 193 15.54 3.46 15.44
CA SER A 193 15.94 3.91 16.79
C SER A 193 14.98 3.30 17.82
N GLY A 194 15.50 3.01 19.00
CA GLY A 194 14.67 2.64 20.16
C GLY A 194 13.98 3.84 20.81
N LEU A 195 13.39 3.60 21.96
CA LEU A 195 12.59 4.54 22.74
C LEU A 195 13.40 5.06 23.95
N PRO A 196 12.96 6.16 24.61
CA PRO A 196 13.66 6.74 25.76
C PRO A 196 13.78 5.83 26.99
N ASP A 197 12.98 4.76 27.05
CA ASP A 197 13.02 3.72 28.09
C ASP A 197 14.09 2.64 27.85
N GLY A 198 14.79 2.67 26.71
CA GLY A 198 15.78 1.67 26.32
C GLY A 198 15.19 0.41 25.66
N THR A 199 13.91 0.44 25.26
CA THR A 199 13.27 -0.62 24.47
C THR A 199 13.32 -0.33 22.96
N PHE A 200 13.16 -1.36 22.15
CA PHE A 200 12.92 -1.24 20.71
C PHE A 200 11.45 -1.43 20.33
N GLN A 201 10.65 -2.10 21.15
CA GLN A 201 9.29 -2.56 20.87
C GLN A 201 9.18 -3.29 19.52
N PRO A 202 9.89 -4.44 19.32
CA PRO A 202 9.98 -5.12 18.03
C PRO A 202 8.63 -5.54 17.46
N ASN A 203 7.64 -5.83 18.32
CA ASN A 203 6.31 -6.31 17.93
C ASN A 203 5.27 -5.18 17.71
N ARG A 204 5.60 -3.92 18.01
CA ARG A 204 4.71 -2.77 17.72
C ARG A 204 4.65 -2.55 16.20
N SER A 205 3.48 -2.20 15.68
CA SER A 205 3.31 -1.74 14.29
C SER A 205 4.23 -0.55 13.95
N VAL A 206 4.47 -0.36 12.65
CA VAL A 206 5.09 0.86 12.09
C VAL A 206 4.02 1.69 11.39
N THR A 207 3.93 2.97 11.70
CA THR A 207 3.06 3.92 10.96
C THR A 207 3.66 4.29 9.62
N ARG A 208 2.82 4.69 8.65
CA ARG A 208 3.26 5.07 7.31
C ARG A 208 4.24 6.25 7.30
N THR A 209 4.14 7.19 8.25
CA THR A 209 5.17 8.23 8.44
C THR A 209 6.49 7.67 8.98
N GLU A 210 6.45 6.83 10.02
CA GLU A 210 7.67 6.21 10.57
C GLU A 210 8.41 5.40 9.51
N PHE A 211 7.68 4.74 8.60
CA PHE A 211 8.26 4.03 7.46
C PHE A 211 8.88 4.98 6.43
N ALA A 212 8.22 6.09 6.09
CA ALA A 212 8.79 7.11 5.18
C ALA A 212 10.12 7.68 5.71
N VAL A 213 10.22 7.93 7.01
CA VAL A 213 11.47 8.38 7.68
C VAL A 213 12.57 7.31 7.62
N GLN A 214 12.23 6.04 7.80
CA GLN A 214 13.19 4.94 7.67
C GLN A 214 13.68 4.79 6.21
N LEU A 215 12.80 4.98 5.23
CA LEU A 215 13.15 4.96 3.80
C LEU A 215 14.09 6.10 3.43
N GLU A 216 13.79 7.33 3.86
CA GLU A 216 14.66 8.51 3.66
C GLU A 216 16.08 8.27 4.20
N LYS A 217 16.19 7.76 5.43
CA LYS A 217 17.47 7.46 6.08
C LYS A 217 18.23 6.33 5.39
N ALA A 218 17.55 5.27 4.94
CA ALA A 218 18.19 4.12 4.28
C ALA A 218 18.58 4.41 2.81
N PHE A 219 17.80 5.24 2.11
CA PHE A 219 17.90 5.41 0.66
C PHE A 219 18.00 6.89 0.28
N GLN A 220 19.24 7.37 0.16
CA GLN A 220 19.63 8.56 -0.61
C GLN A 220 19.40 8.34 -2.13
N ALA A 221 18.16 8.02 -2.51
CA ALA A 221 17.77 7.81 -3.89
C ALA A 221 17.57 9.15 -4.61
N ALA A 222 17.78 9.15 -5.93
CA ALA A 222 17.45 10.29 -6.78
C ALA A 222 15.94 10.54 -6.80
N GLU A 223 15.55 11.82 -6.88
CA GLU A 223 14.15 12.22 -7.06
C GLU A 223 13.76 12.01 -8.52
N ARG A 224 12.66 11.28 -8.76
CA ARG A 224 12.18 10.86 -10.09
C ARG A 224 10.73 11.30 -10.37
N ARG A 225 10.09 11.95 -9.40
CA ARG A 225 8.70 12.42 -9.43
C ARG A 225 8.62 13.79 -8.78
N SER A 226 7.65 14.61 -9.19
CA SER A 226 7.33 15.87 -8.52
C SER A 226 6.78 15.63 -7.10
N SER A 227 6.79 16.69 -6.27
CA SER A 227 6.08 16.69 -4.99
C SER A 227 4.57 16.43 -5.19
N ARG A 228 3.92 15.77 -4.22
CA ARG A 228 2.47 15.59 -4.16
C ARG A 228 1.95 16.09 -2.82
N GLN A 229 1.06 17.07 -2.85
CA GLN A 229 0.33 17.51 -1.65
C GLN A 229 -0.72 16.47 -1.25
N PHE A 230 -0.93 16.32 0.06
CA PHE A 230 -1.93 15.41 0.64
C PHE A 230 -2.83 16.17 1.61
N SER A 231 -4.14 15.90 1.58
CA SER A 231 -5.12 16.64 2.41
C SER A 231 -5.02 16.37 3.91
N ASP A 232 -4.21 15.38 4.30
CA ASP A 232 -3.98 14.92 5.68
C ASP A 232 -2.50 15.06 6.13
N VAL A 233 -1.69 15.83 5.40
CA VAL A 233 -0.29 16.14 5.75
C VAL A 233 -0.04 17.64 5.53
N THR A 234 0.02 18.44 6.60
CA THR A 234 0.36 19.87 6.50
C THR A 234 1.87 20.10 6.40
N SER A 235 2.30 21.32 6.10
CA SER A 235 3.71 21.73 6.06
C SER A 235 4.43 21.61 7.41
N GLU A 236 3.69 21.73 8.51
CA GLU A 236 4.17 21.71 9.90
C GLU A 236 4.17 20.28 10.48
N TYR A 237 3.56 19.32 9.78
CA TYR A 237 3.56 17.93 10.21
C TYR A 237 5.00 17.39 10.24
N TRP A 238 5.41 16.85 11.40
CA TRP A 238 6.80 16.46 11.67
C TRP A 238 7.46 15.55 10.62
N GLY A 239 6.66 14.74 9.92
CA GLY A 239 7.11 13.83 8.86
C GLY A 239 6.93 14.36 7.43
N ASN A 240 6.52 15.61 7.22
CA ASN A 240 6.23 16.18 5.91
C ASN A 240 7.38 15.97 4.91
N VAL A 241 8.60 16.35 5.32
CA VAL A 241 9.82 16.23 4.49
C VAL A 241 10.08 14.77 4.09
N ALA A 242 10.01 13.84 5.04
CA ALA A 242 10.22 12.41 4.78
C ALA A 242 9.15 11.82 3.86
N ILE A 243 7.89 12.25 3.99
CA ILE A 243 6.77 11.84 3.14
C ILE A 243 6.97 12.35 1.71
N ASP A 244 7.28 13.64 1.54
CA ASP A 244 7.59 14.25 0.24
C ASP A 244 8.80 13.57 -0.41
N LYS A 245 9.87 13.32 0.36
CA LYS A 245 11.06 12.60 -0.11
C LYS A 245 10.72 11.18 -0.56
N ALA A 246 9.96 10.41 0.22
CA ALA A 246 9.55 9.05 -0.11
C ALA A 246 8.64 8.99 -1.36
N VAL A 247 7.87 10.05 -1.63
CA VAL A 247 7.04 10.18 -2.85
C VAL A 247 7.87 10.57 -4.07
N LYS A 248 8.73 11.58 -3.95
CA LYS A 248 9.63 12.05 -5.03
C LYS A 248 10.63 10.98 -5.47
N THR A 249 11.20 10.23 -4.51
CA THR A 249 12.08 9.07 -4.76
C THR A 249 11.31 7.80 -5.13
N GLY A 250 9.99 7.87 -5.19
CA GLY A 250 9.13 6.85 -5.79
C GLY A 250 8.82 5.61 -4.94
N PHE A 251 9.39 5.49 -3.74
CA PHE A 251 9.07 4.42 -2.78
C PHE A 251 7.59 4.45 -2.37
N MET A 252 7.00 5.63 -2.20
CA MET A 252 5.62 5.81 -1.77
C MET A 252 4.85 6.70 -2.77
N SER A 253 3.52 6.81 -2.61
CA SER A 253 2.67 7.61 -3.51
C SER A 253 1.39 8.17 -2.87
N GLY A 254 1.08 7.78 -1.63
CA GLY A 254 -0.24 8.00 -1.02
C GLY A 254 -1.37 7.24 -1.74
N TYR A 255 -2.61 7.61 -1.47
CA TYR A 255 -3.82 6.94 -1.95
C TYR A 255 -4.47 7.70 -3.13
N PRO A 256 -5.43 7.07 -3.85
CA PRO A 256 -6.15 7.72 -4.96
C PRO A 256 -6.96 8.94 -4.53
N ASN A 257 -7.53 8.92 -3.31
CA ASN A 257 -8.36 9.99 -2.75
C ASN A 257 -7.59 11.26 -2.30
N GLY A 258 -6.28 11.36 -2.56
CA GLY A 258 -5.47 12.51 -2.16
C GLY A 258 -4.97 12.48 -0.70
N THR A 259 -5.13 11.37 0.02
CA THR A 259 -4.56 11.19 1.38
C THR A 259 -3.25 10.41 1.37
N PHE A 260 -2.40 10.61 2.37
CA PHE A 260 -1.24 9.75 2.65
C PHE A 260 -1.51 8.72 3.76
N ARG A 261 -2.45 9.01 4.67
CA ARG A 261 -2.79 8.29 5.91
C ARG A 261 -1.57 8.12 6.83
N PRO A 262 -0.95 9.23 7.29
CA PRO A 262 0.36 9.23 7.96
C PRO A 262 0.41 8.42 9.25
N THR A 263 -0.63 8.52 10.07
CA THR A 263 -0.78 7.83 11.37
C THR A 263 -1.31 6.39 11.25
N GLY A 264 -1.70 5.95 10.05
CA GLY A 264 -2.11 4.57 9.83
C GLY A 264 -0.92 3.62 9.79
N ASP A 265 -1.08 2.42 10.32
CA ASP A 265 -0.11 1.33 10.18
C ASP A 265 0.19 1.04 8.70
N VAL A 266 1.46 0.78 8.38
CA VAL A 266 1.86 0.26 7.07
C VAL A 266 1.73 -1.26 7.07
N SER A 267 1.06 -1.82 6.07
CA SER A 267 0.92 -3.28 5.92
C SER A 267 2.17 -3.93 5.33
N ARG A 268 2.38 -5.23 5.57
CA ARG A 268 3.51 -6.01 5.03
C ARG A 268 3.57 -5.94 3.50
N VAL A 269 2.41 -5.95 2.82
CA VAL A 269 2.31 -5.80 1.37
C VAL A 269 2.70 -4.40 0.88
N GLU A 270 2.38 -3.34 1.63
CA GLU A 270 2.79 -1.96 1.31
C GLU A 270 4.31 -1.79 1.49
N VAL A 271 4.91 -2.30 2.57
CA VAL A 271 6.36 -2.23 2.82
C VAL A 271 7.14 -2.83 1.64
N LEU A 272 6.82 -4.07 1.28
CA LEU A 272 7.50 -4.79 0.21
C LEU A 272 7.26 -4.15 -1.17
N SER A 273 6.03 -3.69 -1.44
CA SER A 273 5.73 -2.97 -2.68
C SER A 273 6.50 -1.65 -2.77
N SER A 274 6.61 -0.91 -1.67
CA SER A 274 7.36 0.35 -1.60
C SER A 274 8.84 0.17 -1.87
N LEU A 275 9.46 -0.88 -1.29
CA LEU A 275 10.86 -1.23 -1.57
C LEU A 275 11.05 -1.57 -3.05
N VAL A 276 10.16 -2.36 -3.65
CA VAL A 276 10.22 -2.73 -5.07
C VAL A 276 10.06 -1.51 -6.00
N TYR A 277 9.16 -0.57 -5.70
CA TYR A 277 8.99 0.66 -6.47
C TYR A 277 10.17 1.64 -6.32
N GLY A 278 10.71 1.80 -5.11
CA GLY A 278 11.79 2.77 -4.86
C GLY A 278 13.17 2.31 -5.33
N LEU A 279 13.42 0.99 -5.27
CA LEU A 279 14.60 0.33 -5.81
C LEU A 279 14.49 -0.01 -7.31
N ASP A 280 13.35 0.29 -7.94
CA ASP A 280 13.06 0.05 -9.37
C ASP A 280 13.32 -1.40 -9.81
N LEU A 281 12.84 -2.36 -9.00
CA LEU A 281 13.13 -3.78 -9.24
C LEU A 281 12.26 -4.34 -10.39
N PRO A 282 12.86 -5.10 -11.33
CA PRO A 282 12.13 -5.64 -12.47
C PRO A 282 11.04 -6.62 -12.04
N ALA A 283 9.95 -6.65 -12.81
CA ALA A 283 8.94 -7.69 -12.69
C ALA A 283 9.53 -9.06 -13.12
N PRO A 284 9.24 -10.16 -12.42
CA PRO A 284 9.61 -11.49 -12.87
C PRO A 284 8.72 -11.94 -14.03
N GLU A 285 9.23 -12.81 -14.90
CA GLU A 285 8.52 -13.32 -16.08
C GLU A 285 7.24 -14.09 -15.71
N ASN A 286 7.28 -14.87 -14.63
CA ASN A 286 6.13 -15.60 -14.12
C ASN A 286 5.90 -15.29 -12.63
N PRO A 287 5.15 -14.21 -12.31
CA PRO A 287 4.85 -13.84 -10.93
C PRO A 287 4.09 -14.94 -10.17
N GLU A 288 3.14 -15.59 -10.83
CA GLU A 288 2.26 -16.57 -10.18
C GLU A 288 2.97 -17.87 -9.82
N ALA A 289 4.04 -18.27 -10.53
CA ALA A 289 4.90 -19.37 -10.11
C ALA A 289 5.64 -19.06 -8.80
N ILE A 290 6.23 -17.87 -8.69
CA ILE A 290 6.97 -17.44 -7.49
C ILE A 290 6.05 -17.34 -6.28
N LEU A 291 4.82 -16.86 -6.45
CA LEU A 291 3.83 -16.76 -5.38
C LEU A 291 3.35 -18.11 -4.83
N GLN A 292 3.65 -19.26 -5.46
CA GLN A 292 3.33 -20.59 -4.91
C GLN A 292 4.13 -20.94 -3.64
N VAL A 293 5.14 -20.13 -3.26
CA VAL A 293 5.82 -20.28 -1.95
C VAL A 293 4.91 -19.90 -0.77
N TYR A 294 3.88 -19.08 -1.00
CA TYR A 294 2.96 -18.60 0.04
C TYR A 294 1.64 -19.37 0.05
N GLN A 295 1.28 -19.95 1.21
CA GLN A 295 -0.04 -20.56 1.43
C GLN A 295 -1.17 -19.53 1.41
N ASP A 296 -0.88 -18.28 1.76
CA ASP A 296 -1.80 -17.14 1.80
C ASP A 296 -1.63 -16.19 0.61
N LYS A 297 -1.08 -16.69 -0.51
CA LYS A 297 -0.94 -15.96 -1.78
C LYS A 297 -2.25 -15.34 -2.29
N ASP A 298 -3.40 -15.93 -1.96
CA ASP A 298 -4.70 -15.49 -2.44
C ASP A 298 -5.25 -14.31 -1.61
N ALA A 299 -4.63 -14.02 -0.45
CA ALA A 299 -4.84 -12.78 0.29
C ALA A 299 -4.01 -11.61 -0.25
N ILE A 300 -3.10 -11.82 -1.21
CA ILE A 300 -2.29 -10.75 -1.84
C ILE A 300 -3.19 -9.97 -2.82
N PRO A 301 -3.44 -8.67 -2.60
CA PRO A 301 -4.25 -7.85 -3.50
C PRO A 301 -3.70 -7.84 -4.93
N ASN A 302 -4.59 -7.85 -5.92
CA ASN A 302 -4.23 -7.93 -7.35
C ASN A 302 -3.21 -6.86 -7.78
N TRP A 303 -3.30 -5.64 -7.25
CA TRP A 303 -2.34 -4.55 -7.52
C TRP A 303 -0.90 -4.85 -7.04
N ALA A 304 -0.75 -5.74 -6.06
CA ALA A 304 0.52 -6.05 -5.41
C ALA A 304 1.20 -7.32 -5.94
N ARG A 305 0.47 -8.25 -6.59
CA ARG A 305 0.96 -9.61 -6.91
C ARG A 305 2.33 -9.63 -7.60
N THR A 306 2.47 -8.90 -8.70
CA THR A 306 3.74 -8.76 -9.44
C THR A 306 4.86 -8.14 -8.59
N LYS A 307 4.52 -7.21 -7.68
CA LYS A 307 5.49 -6.53 -6.82
C LYS A 307 5.95 -7.43 -5.68
N ILE A 308 5.06 -8.24 -5.09
CA ILE A 308 5.43 -9.26 -4.10
C ILE A 308 6.24 -10.39 -4.74
N ALA A 309 5.90 -10.83 -5.95
CA ALA A 309 6.73 -11.78 -6.68
C ALA A 309 8.14 -11.22 -6.95
N ALA A 310 8.25 -9.94 -7.37
CA ALA A 310 9.54 -9.26 -7.52
C ALA A 310 10.31 -9.16 -6.19
N ALA A 311 9.64 -8.82 -5.08
CA ALA A 311 10.25 -8.77 -3.74
C ALA A 311 10.77 -10.15 -3.28
N THR A 312 10.04 -11.22 -3.64
CA THR A 312 10.39 -12.62 -3.32
C THR A 312 11.59 -13.08 -4.14
N GLN A 313 11.58 -12.85 -5.46
CA GLN A 313 12.74 -13.11 -6.33
C GLN A 313 13.97 -12.26 -5.95
N ALA A 314 13.74 -11.10 -5.35
CA ALA A 314 14.77 -10.23 -4.82
C ALA A 314 15.28 -10.61 -3.41
N GLY A 315 14.71 -11.61 -2.74
CA GLY A 315 15.07 -11.97 -1.37
C GLY A 315 14.75 -10.88 -0.32
N LEU A 316 13.88 -9.91 -0.63
CA LEU A 316 13.51 -8.84 0.29
C LEU A 316 12.52 -9.29 1.38
N VAL A 317 11.82 -10.41 1.15
CA VAL A 317 10.77 -10.88 2.05
C VAL A 317 11.38 -11.66 3.20
N THR A 318 11.13 -11.19 4.42
CA THR A 318 11.37 -11.96 5.64
C THR A 318 10.02 -12.27 6.29
N SER A 319 9.77 -13.55 6.60
CA SER A 319 8.52 -14.02 7.21
C SER A 319 8.81 -14.90 8.44
N HIS A 320 8.71 -14.29 9.62
CA HIS A 320 8.81 -14.97 10.90
C HIS A 320 7.40 -15.27 11.48
N PRO A 321 7.16 -16.44 12.09
CA PRO A 321 8.04 -17.62 12.11
C PRO A 321 7.90 -18.50 10.85
N ASN A 322 6.86 -18.29 10.04
CA ASN A 322 6.47 -19.17 8.94
C ASN A 322 6.83 -18.57 7.58
N VAL A 323 7.96 -18.98 6.98
CA VAL A 323 8.42 -18.46 5.66
C VAL A 323 7.42 -18.64 4.51
N ASN A 324 6.55 -19.64 4.60
CA ASN A 324 5.49 -19.92 3.62
C ASN A 324 4.17 -19.16 3.88
N ARG A 325 4.22 -18.13 4.73
CA ARG A 325 3.10 -17.24 5.06
C ARG A 325 3.55 -15.79 4.97
N LEU A 326 2.91 -15.02 4.10
CA LEU A 326 3.22 -13.61 3.92
C LEU A 326 2.42 -12.72 4.87
N ASN A 327 1.22 -13.12 5.29
CA ASN A 327 0.23 -12.30 5.99
C ASN A 327 0.10 -10.87 5.38
N PRO A 328 -0.15 -10.74 4.06
CA PRO A 328 0.13 -9.51 3.31
C PRO A 328 -0.57 -8.26 3.87
N ASN A 329 -1.82 -8.40 4.32
CA ASN A 329 -2.65 -7.28 4.77
C ASN A 329 -2.52 -7.00 6.28
N GLN A 330 -1.64 -7.73 6.99
CA GLN A 330 -1.32 -7.45 8.40
C GLN A 330 -0.42 -6.21 8.50
N ALA A 331 -0.60 -5.41 9.54
CA ALA A 331 0.34 -4.35 9.92
C ALA A 331 1.75 -4.93 10.09
N ALA A 332 2.76 -4.27 9.52
CA ALA A 332 4.14 -4.68 9.64
C ALA A 332 4.71 -4.23 11.00
N THR A 333 5.30 -5.16 11.74
CA THR A 333 5.95 -4.85 13.02
C THR A 333 7.29 -4.13 12.80
N ARG A 334 7.83 -3.49 13.84
CA ARG A 334 9.15 -2.86 13.80
C ARG A 334 10.27 -3.87 13.48
N ALA A 335 10.15 -5.12 13.92
CA ALA A 335 11.05 -6.21 13.54
C ALA A 335 10.90 -6.60 12.04
N ASP A 336 9.68 -6.67 11.52
CA ASP A 336 9.43 -6.94 10.10
C ASP A 336 10.06 -5.87 9.21
N VAL A 337 9.73 -4.60 9.47
CA VAL A 337 10.23 -3.47 8.68
C VAL A 337 11.75 -3.38 8.76
N ALA A 338 12.34 -3.58 9.94
CA ALA A 338 13.79 -3.67 10.09
C ALA A 338 14.40 -4.79 9.23
N SER A 339 13.82 -5.99 9.24
CA SER A 339 14.33 -7.11 8.44
C SER A 339 14.24 -6.85 6.93
N MET A 340 13.12 -6.30 6.44
CA MET A 340 12.89 -6.03 5.02
C MET A 340 13.75 -4.86 4.52
N LEU A 341 13.94 -3.82 5.33
CA LEU A 341 14.90 -2.74 5.06
C LEU A 341 16.33 -3.28 5.00
N TYR A 342 16.70 -4.19 5.90
CA TYR A 342 18.04 -4.79 5.90
C TYR A 342 18.29 -5.56 4.60
N GLN A 343 17.38 -6.45 4.19
CA GLN A 343 17.51 -7.16 2.91
C GLN A 343 17.59 -6.21 1.71
N ALA A 344 16.87 -5.07 1.74
CA ALA A 344 16.96 -4.04 0.72
C ALA A 344 18.32 -3.30 0.69
N LEU A 345 18.98 -3.12 1.84
CA LEU A 345 20.36 -2.63 1.91
C LEU A 345 21.37 -3.67 1.40
N VAL A 346 21.18 -4.95 1.71
CA VAL A 346 22.01 -6.05 1.17
C VAL A 346 21.88 -6.10 -0.36
N ARG A 347 20.64 -6.06 -0.88
CA ARG A 347 20.36 -6.06 -2.32
C ARG A 347 20.99 -4.88 -3.08
N THR A 348 21.19 -3.75 -2.40
CA THR A 348 21.84 -2.55 -2.97
C THR A 348 23.34 -2.47 -2.71
N GLY A 349 23.95 -3.54 -2.18
CA GLY A 349 25.39 -3.60 -1.87
C GLY A 349 25.82 -2.71 -0.70
N LYS A 350 24.85 -2.13 0.04
CA LYS A 350 25.10 -1.24 1.19
C LYS A 350 25.38 -2.00 2.49
N GLN A 351 25.05 -3.29 2.54
CA GLN A 351 25.22 -4.18 3.70
C GLN A 351 25.61 -5.59 3.24
N THR A 352 26.20 -6.39 4.13
CA THR A 352 26.50 -7.80 3.90
C THR A 352 25.31 -8.69 4.25
N ALA A 353 25.16 -9.84 3.58
CA ALA A 353 24.09 -10.78 3.89
C ALA A 353 24.31 -11.43 5.27
N VAL A 354 23.30 -11.36 6.14
CA VAL A 354 23.26 -12.11 7.41
C VAL A 354 22.43 -13.38 7.22
N PRO A 355 22.95 -14.58 7.54
CA PRO A 355 22.21 -15.83 7.45
C PRO A 355 20.91 -15.79 8.24
N SER A 356 19.80 -16.23 7.63
CA SER A 356 18.49 -16.24 8.28
C SER A 356 17.59 -17.32 7.70
N GLN A 357 17.01 -18.12 8.60
CA GLN A 357 15.97 -19.11 8.27
C GLN A 357 14.62 -18.49 7.93
N TYR A 358 14.47 -17.17 8.08
CA TYR A 358 13.21 -16.44 7.85
C TYR A 358 13.18 -15.66 6.54
N THR A 359 14.30 -15.56 5.80
CA THR A 359 14.34 -15.00 4.45
C THR A 359 13.67 -15.96 3.47
N VAL A 360 12.70 -15.46 2.69
CA VAL A 360 11.96 -16.29 1.73
C VAL A 360 12.69 -16.30 0.39
N THR A 361 13.12 -17.49 -0.04
CA THR A 361 13.61 -17.73 -1.41
C THR A 361 12.47 -18.19 -2.32
N PRO A 362 12.56 -17.93 -3.64
CA PRO A 362 11.77 -18.68 -4.62
C PRO A 362 12.01 -20.19 -4.54
N ARG A 363 11.15 -20.96 -5.23
CA ARG A 363 11.32 -22.38 -5.52
C ARG A 363 11.57 -22.57 -7.01
#